data_AF-A0A2E8XX73-F1
#
_entry.id   AF-A0A2E8XX73-F1
#
_cell.length_a   1.000
_cell.length_b   1.000
_cell.length_c   1.000
_cell.angle_alpha   90.00
_cell.angle_beta   90.00
_cell.angle_gamma   90.00
#
_symmetry.space_group_name_H-M   'P 1'
#
loop_
_entity.id
_entity.type
_entity.pdbx_description
1 polymer ?
#
loop_
_entity_poly.entity_id
_entity_poly.type
_entity_poly.pdbx_seq_one_letter_code
_entity_poly.pdbx_strand_id
1 'polypeptide(L)'
;MKLKNNTNLISIISIIILGIIAIGGVMQHEKPSFQRPNTLEENIVWLDLNNNMLDLWIQSTNDIYGIQFEFEGIKLIDIDGGYLELQGFNTSHNDKMILAFSFEGKHIPKGEHLLCSIEIENINEDNEPKISNMVLAGKGGSALDFGYFDFNKNQTTLRSTY
;
A
#
# COMPACT_ATOMS: atom_id res chain seq x y z
N MET A 1 -39.66 27.65 24.93
CA MET A 1 -39.72 26.42 24.13
C MET A 1 -38.30 25.96 23.85
N LYS A 2 -37.88 24.83 24.43
CA LYS A 2 -36.56 24.21 24.20
C LYS A 2 -36.43 23.84 22.72
N LEU A 3 -35.25 24.03 22.13
CA LEU A 3 -34.60 23.04 21.27
C LEU A 3 -33.08 23.26 21.28
N LYS A 4 -32.40 22.21 21.75
CA LYS A 4 -30.97 21.96 21.82
C LYS A 4 -30.54 21.43 20.45
N ASN A 5 -29.58 22.08 19.78
CA ASN A 5 -28.85 21.53 18.62
C ASN A 5 -27.35 21.79 18.86
N ASN A 6 -26.69 20.97 19.67
CA ASN A 6 -25.86 19.84 19.25
C ASN A 6 -24.50 20.28 18.67
N THR A 7 -23.53 20.38 19.57
CA THR A 7 -22.09 20.32 19.32
C THR A 7 -21.75 19.07 18.51
N ASN A 8 -21.67 19.20 17.18
CA ASN A 8 -21.04 18.23 16.28
C ASN A 8 -20.25 18.91 15.14
N LEU A 9 -20.00 20.23 15.21
CA LEU A 9 -19.26 20.95 14.16
C LEU A 9 -17.74 21.01 14.38
N ILE A 10 -17.23 20.43 15.47
CA ILE A 10 -15.78 20.43 15.78
C ILE A 10 -15.07 19.18 15.20
N SER A 11 -15.77 18.29 14.49
CA SER A 11 -15.16 17.07 13.89
C SER A 11 -15.15 17.00 12.36
N ILE A 12 -15.53 18.06 11.64
CA ILE A 12 -15.49 18.08 10.15
C ILE A 12 -14.50 19.17 9.67
N ILE A 13 -13.35 19.26 10.36
CA ILE A 13 -12.22 20.13 10.00
C ILE A 13 -11.14 19.34 9.22
N SER A 14 -11.36 18.08 8.84
CA SER A 14 -10.28 17.26 8.23
C SER A 14 -10.50 16.78 6.79
N ILE A 15 -11.45 17.32 6.00
CA ILE A 15 -11.65 16.88 4.59
C ILE A 15 -11.70 18.07 3.62
N ILE A 16 -10.78 19.02 3.75
CA ILE A 16 -10.48 19.98 2.68
C ILE A 16 -8.96 20.05 2.55
N ILE A 17 -8.47 20.02 1.29
CA ILE A 17 -7.10 20.09 0.74
C ILE A 17 -6.88 18.80 -0.08
N LEU A 18 -6.79 18.75 -1.41
CA LEU A 18 -6.68 19.74 -2.48
C LEU A 18 -7.32 19.12 -3.73
N GLY A 19 -8.46 19.64 -4.15
CA GLY A 19 -9.06 19.27 -5.42
C GLY A 19 -9.56 20.53 -6.12
N ILE A 20 -8.84 20.92 -7.16
CA ILE A 20 -9.24 21.87 -8.20
C ILE A 20 -8.99 23.35 -7.86
N ILE A 21 -7.93 23.92 -8.47
CA ILE A 21 -8.01 24.95 -9.52
C ILE A 21 -6.65 24.98 -10.24
N ALA A 22 -6.62 24.54 -11.49
CA ALA A 22 -5.59 24.96 -12.45
C ALA A 22 -6.30 25.42 -13.73
N ILE A 23 -6.57 26.72 -13.80
CA ILE A 23 -6.98 27.39 -15.02
C ILE A 23 -5.69 27.65 -15.81
N GLY A 24 -5.51 26.96 -16.94
CA GLY A 24 -4.55 27.32 -17.97
C GLY A 24 -3.34 26.39 -18.12
N GLY A 25 -3.43 25.44 -19.05
CA GLY A 25 -2.32 25.15 -19.96
C GLY A 25 -1.16 24.29 -19.48
N VAL A 26 -1.41 23.10 -18.95
CA VAL A 26 -0.62 21.88 -19.23
C VAL A 26 -1.62 20.72 -19.13
N MET A 27 -1.69 19.87 -20.15
CA MET A 27 -2.44 18.61 -20.07
C MET A 27 -1.68 17.70 -19.09
N GLN A 28 -1.85 17.91 -17.79
CA GLN A 28 -1.41 16.95 -16.79
C GLN A 28 -2.40 15.80 -16.86
N HIS A 29 -1.96 14.64 -17.35
CA HIS A 29 -2.68 13.39 -17.11
C HIS A 29 -2.87 13.30 -15.59
N GLU A 30 -4.08 13.55 -15.09
CA GLU A 30 -4.41 13.28 -13.69
C GLU A 30 -4.23 11.77 -13.50
N LYS A 31 -3.14 11.38 -12.82
CA LYS A 31 -2.96 10.01 -12.34
C LYS A 31 -4.14 9.71 -11.39
N PRO A 32 -4.75 8.53 -11.47
CA PRO A 32 -6.07 8.32 -10.93
C PRO A 32 -6.06 8.45 -9.40
N SER A 33 -7.19 8.91 -8.86
CA SER A 33 -7.55 8.68 -7.47
C SER A 33 -7.28 7.22 -7.08
N PHE A 34 -6.82 6.97 -5.85
CA PHE A 34 -6.64 5.64 -5.27
C PHE A 34 -7.62 4.61 -5.85
N GLN A 35 -7.07 3.56 -6.45
CA GLN A 35 -7.87 2.53 -7.11
C GLN A 35 -7.71 1.21 -6.36
N ARG A 36 -8.83 0.65 -5.90
CA ARG A 36 -8.86 -0.72 -5.36
C ARG A 36 -8.88 -1.74 -6.52
N PRO A 37 -8.16 -2.86 -6.43
CA PRO A 37 -8.23 -3.93 -7.42
C PRO A 37 -9.65 -4.43 -7.68
N ASN A 38 -10.01 -4.64 -8.95
CA ASN A 38 -11.26 -5.30 -9.32
C ASN A 38 -11.04 -6.82 -9.40
N THR A 39 -10.92 -7.44 -8.23
CA THR A 39 -10.64 -8.86 -8.07
C THR A 39 -11.54 -9.49 -7.01
N LEU A 40 -11.79 -10.80 -7.13
CA LEU A 40 -12.51 -11.58 -6.12
C LEU A 40 -11.55 -12.21 -5.09
N GLU A 41 -10.25 -12.05 -5.27
CA GLU A 41 -9.23 -12.58 -4.36
C GLU A 41 -9.28 -11.85 -3.01
N GLU A 42 -9.31 -12.64 -1.93
CA GLU A 42 -9.43 -12.10 -0.56
C GLU A 42 -8.06 -11.84 0.10
N ASN A 43 -6.98 -12.36 -0.51
CA ASN A 43 -5.60 -12.21 -0.10
C ASN A 43 -4.79 -11.65 -1.29
N ILE A 44 -4.68 -10.32 -1.36
CA ILE A 44 -4.14 -9.62 -2.53
C ILE A 44 -3.28 -8.43 -2.12
N VAL A 45 -2.17 -8.24 -2.81
CA VAL A 45 -1.31 -7.05 -2.74
C VAL A 45 -1.39 -6.28 -4.04
N TRP A 46 -1.33 -4.96 -3.96
CA TRP A 46 -1.22 -4.10 -5.13
C TRP A 46 -0.38 -2.87 -4.83
N LEU A 47 0.02 -2.20 -5.91
CA LEU A 47 0.78 -0.97 -5.88
C LEU A 47 -0.07 0.17 -6.41
N ASP A 48 0.03 1.32 -5.76
CA ASP A 48 -0.52 2.59 -6.25
C ASP A 48 0.62 3.60 -6.41
N LEU A 49 0.91 3.99 -7.66
CA LEU A 49 2.05 4.84 -7.98
C LEU A 49 1.59 6.27 -8.27
N ASN A 50 1.94 7.19 -7.38
CA ASN A 50 1.73 8.63 -7.56
C ASN A 50 3.08 9.37 -7.66
N ASN A 51 3.43 9.81 -8.88
CA ASN A 51 4.75 10.37 -9.20
C ASN A 51 5.90 9.45 -8.77
N ASN A 52 6.64 9.84 -7.73
CA ASN A 52 7.79 9.13 -7.14
C ASN A 52 7.43 8.46 -5.80
N MET A 53 6.17 8.47 -5.41
CA MET A 53 5.68 7.76 -4.23
C MET A 53 4.91 6.53 -4.68
N LEU A 54 5.30 5.38 -4.13
CA LEU A 54 4.69 4.09 -4.38
C LEU A 54 4.04 3.59 -3.08
N ASP A 55 2.73 3.58 -3.05
CA ASP A 55 1.97 3.04 -1.93
C ASP A 55 1.79 1.54 -2.09
N LEU A 56 2.15 0.79 -1.06
CA LEU A 56 2.01 -0.65 -0.99
C LEU A 56 0.77 -1.01 -0.17
N TRP A 57 -0.22 -1.59 -0.83
CA TRP A 57 -1.48 -1.96 -0.20
C TRP A 57 -1.67 -3.47 -0.12
N ILE A 58 -2.40 -3.90 0.90
CA ILE A 58 -2.79 -5.30 1.08
C ILE A 58 -4.24 -5.40 1.50
N GLN A 59 -4.90 -6.47 1.06
CA GLN A 59 -6.12 -7.01 1.61
C GLN A 59 -5.84 -8.45 2.02
N SER A 60 -6.14 -8.80 3.26
CA SER A 60 -5.87 -10.13 3.81
C SER A 60 -7.01 -10.61 4.71
N THR A 61 -7.30 -11.91 4.66
CA THR A 61 -8.20 -12.60 5.58
C THR A 61 -7.51 -13.04 6.88
N ASN A 62 -6.18 -12.96 6.91
CA ASN A 62 -5.33 -13.33 8.04
C ASN A 62 -4.54 -12.14 8.58
N ASP A 63 -4.19 -12.20 9.87
CA ASP A 63 -3.24 -11.26 10.47
C ASP A 63 -1.83 -11.50 9.91
N ILE A 64 -1.09 -10.42 9.66
CA ILE A 64 0.25 -10.44 9.06
C ILE A 64 1.29 -10.09 10.11
N TYR A 65 2.26 -10.97 10.31
CA TYR A 65 3.32 -10.87 11.29
C TYR A 65 4.69 -10.51 10.67
N GLY A 66 4.80 -10.60 9.35
CA GLY A 66 5.98 -10.14 8.62
C GLY A 66 5.82 -10.20 7.11
N ILE A 67 6.65 -9.44 6.42
CA ILE A 67 6.68 -9.37 4.95
C ILE A 67 8.13 -9.39 4.45
N GLN A 68 8.33 -9.94 3.26
CA GLN A 68 9.49 -9.65 2.41
C GLN A 68 9.00 -9.48 0.98
N PHE A 69 9.28 -8.34 0.35
CA PHE A 69 8.91 -8.07 -1.03
C PHE A 69 10.12 -7.56 -1.80
N GLU A 70 10.30 -8.05 -3.03
CA GLU A 70 11.26 -7.50 -3.98
C GLU A 70 10.54 -6.68 -5.05
N PHE A 71 11.24 -5.70 -5.59
CA PHE A 71 10.71 -4.74 -6.54
C PHE A 71 11.55 -4.71 -7.81
N GLU A 72 10.86 -4.62 -8.95
CA GLU A 72 11.44 -4.52 -10.28
C GLU A 72 11.00 -3.21 -10.96
N GLY A 73 11.83 -2.68 -11.85
CA GLY A 73 11.57 -1.44 -12.59
C GLY A 73 11.90 -0.15 -11.83
N ILE A 74 12.09 -0.24 -10.51
CA ILE A 74 12.31 0.90 -9.61
C ILE A 74 13.51 0.70 -8.70
N LYS A 75 14.01 1.80 -8.15
CA LYS A 75 14.95 1.82 -7.03
C LYS A 75 14.26 2.42 -5.81
N LEU A 76 14.33 1.73 -4.68
CA LEU A 76 13.80 2.19 -3.40
C LEU A 76 14.77 3.21 -2.79
N ILE A 77 14.25 4.37 -2.39
CA ILE A 77 15.03 5.46 -1.77
C ILE A 77 14.77 5.51 -0.27
N ASP A 78 13.50 5.53 0.12
CA ASP A 78 13.08 5.55 1.52
C ASP A 78 11.70 4.90 1.69
N ILE A 79 11.33 4.60 2.94
CA ILE A 79 10.04 4.00 3.30
C ILE A 79 9.51 4.67 4.56
N ASP A 80 8.26 5.11 4.49
CA ASP A 80 7.57 5.73 5.62
C ASP A 80 6.11 5.27 5.76
N GLY A 81 5.50 5.61 6.90
CA GLY A 81 4.07 5.54 7.09
C GLY A 81 3.46 4.14 7.09
N GLY A 82 2.15 4.13 6.84
CA GLY A 82 1.33 2.93 6.81
C GLY A 82 1.30 2.14 8.12
N TYR A 83 0.79 0.92 8.04
CA TYR A 83 0.63 0.04 9.18
C TYR A 83 1.94 -0.46 9.77
N LEU A 84 3.02 -0.53 8.97
CA LEU A 84 4.33 -0.96 9.45
C LEU A 84 4.87 0.01 10.50
N GLU A 85 4.83 1.32 10.22
CA GLU A 85 5.25 2.33 11.19
C GLU A 85 4.27 2.42 12.36
N LEU A 86 2.95 2.46 12.08
CA LEU A 86 1.91 2.58 13.12
C LEU A 86 1.95 1.43 14.14
N GLN A 87 2.26 0.21 13.70
CA GLN A 87 2.40 -0.94 14.58
C GLN A 87 3.85 -1.11 15.09
N GLY A 88 4.78 -0.23 14.75
CA GLY A 88 6.18 -0.30 15.21
C GLY A 88 6.87 -1.60 14.78
N PHE A 89 6.71 -1.99 13.52
CA PHE A 89 7.48 -3.06 12.91
C PHE A 89 8.94 -2.65 12.77
N ASN A 90 9.83 -3.63 12.82
CA ASN A 90 11.23 -3.48 12.46
C ASN A 90 11.29 -3.59 10.94
N THR A 91 11.30 -2.44 10.27
CA THR A 91 11.35 -2.35 8.80
C THR A 91 12.78 -2.05 8.36
N SER A 92 13.23 -2.73 7.32
CA SER A 92 14.53 -2.50 6.68
C SER A 92 14.37 -2.65 5.18
N HIS A 93 15.15 -1.89 4.42
CA HIS A 93 15.16 -1.99 2.98
C HIS A 93 16.56 -1.82 2.40
N ASN A 94 16.69 -2.28 1.16
CA ASN A 94 17.74 -1.86 0.25
C ASN A 94 17.09 -1.29 -1.02
N ASP A 95 17.88 -1.04 -2.05
CA ASP A 95 17.43 -0.50 -3.34
C ASP A 95 16.33 -1.30 -4.04
N LYS A 96 16.07 -2.56 -3.66
CA LYS A 96 15.15 -3.48 -4.36
C LYS A 96 14.23 -4.30 -3.46
N MET A 97 14.41 -4.26 -2.14
CA MET A 97 13.74 -5.18 -1.23
C MET A 97 13.30 -4.47 0.03
N ILE A 98 12.11 -4.82 0.51
CA ILE A 98 11.60 -4.48 1.84
C ILE A 98 11.50 -5.76 2.66
N LEU A 99 11.98 -5.71 3.90
CA LEU A 99 11.78 -6.73 4.92
C LEU A 99 11.20 -6.04 6.16
N ALA A 100 10.08 -6.54 6.67
CA ALA A 100 9.51 -6.02 7.90
C ALA A 100 8.94 -7.13 8.81
N PHE A 101 9.21 -7.04 10.10
CA PHE A 101 8.73 -8.01 11.11
C PHE A 101 8.69 -7.41 12.51
N SER A 102 8.05 -8.09 13.47
CA SER A 102 8.01 -7.66 14.88
C SER A 102 8.68 -8.66 15.83
N PHE A 103 9.68 -8.20 16.59
CA PHE A 103 10.23 -8.98 17.72
C PHE A 103 9.26 -9.14 18.90
N GLU A 104 8.30 -8.23 19.02
CA GLU A 104 7.32 -8.20 20.12
C GLU A 104 6.04 -8.97 19.77
N GLY A 105 5.99 -9.62 18.60
CA GLY A 105 4.80 -10.35 18.14
C GLY A 105 3.63 -9.44 17.74
N LYS A 106 3.90 -8.17 17.39
CA LYS A 106 2.91 -7.28 16.80
C LYS A 106 2.53 -7.78 15.41
N HIS A 107 1.31 -7.45 14.99
CA HIS A 107 0.76 -7.88 13.71
C HIS A 107 -0.07 -6.77 13.09
N ILE A 108 -0.20 -6.81 11.78
CA ILE A 108 -1.19 -6.06 11.02
C ILE A 108 -2.46 -6.90 11.06
N PRO A 109 -3.59 -6.35 11.54
CA PRO A 109 -4.85 -7.08 11.57
C PRO A 109 -5.28 -7.52 10.16
N LYS A 110 -6.07 -8.58 10.07
CA LYS A 110 -6.80 -8.89 8.84
C LYS A 110 -7.64 -7.69 8.37
N GLY A 111 -7.70 -7.47 7.06
CA GLY A 111 -8.39 -6.34 6.46
C GLY A 111 -7.63 -5.73 5.29
N GLU A 112 -8.12 -4.59 4.80
CA GLU A 112 -7.44 -3.73 3.84
C GLU A 112 -6.61 -2.68 4.57
N HIS A 113 -5.31 -2.61 4.26
CA HIS A 113 -4.38 -1.71 4.90
C HIS A 113 -3.34 -1.18 3.90
N LEU A 114 -2.99 0.10 4.06
CA LEU A 114 -1.74 0.64 3.55
C LEU A 114 -0.61 0.09 4.42
N LEU A 115 0.31 -0.67 3.84
CA LEU A 115 1.45 -1.22 4.56
C LEU A 115 2.50 -0.16 4.83
N CYS A 116 2.90 0.56 3.78
CA CYS A 116 3.83 1.68 3.81
C CYS A 116 3.74 2.46 2.49
N SER A 117 4.31 3.64 2.50
CA SER A 117 4.58 4.47 1.33
C SER A 117 6.09 4.46 1.07
N ILE A 118 6.47 4.37 -0.20
CA ILE A 118 7.86 4.14 -0.62
C ILE A 118 8.27 5.28 -1.54
N GLU A 119 9.31 6.02 -1.18
CA GLU A 119 9.95 6.95 -2.12
C GLU A 119 10.79 6.13 -3.11
N ILE A 120 10.59 6.38 -4.41
CA ILE A 120 11.24 5.64 -5.47
C ILE A 120 11.90 6.54 -6.52
N GLU A 121 12.92 5.99 -7.16
CA GLU A 121 13.47 6.47 -8.41
C GLU A 121 13.10 5.49 -9.52
N ASN A 122 12.38 5.96 -10.55
CA ASN A 122 12.06 5.14 -11.72
C ASN A 122 13.32 4.93 -12.54
N ILE A 123 13.70 3.68 -12.77
CA ILE A 123 14.94 3.34 -13.47
C ILE A 123 14.75 3.45 -14.99
N ASN A 124 13.52 3.22 -15.50
CA ASN A 124 13.14 3.49 -16.89
C ASN A 124 11.69 4.02 -16.94
N GLU A 125 11.42 5.03 -17.76
CA GLU A 125 10.05 5.56 -17.96
C GLU A 125 9.08 4.50 -18.51
N ASP A 126 9.61 3.50 -19.23
CA ASP A 126 8.83 2.41 -19.82
C ASP A 126 8.66 1.17 -18.92
N ASN A 127 9.38 1.08 -17.79
CA ASN A 127 9.25 -0.04 -16.85
C ASN A 127 8.45 0.35 -15.63
N GLU A 128 7.21 -0.09 -15.60
CA GLU A 128 6.34 0.07 -14.44
C GLU A 128 6.86 -0.73 -13.23
N PRO A 129 6.65 -0.23 -12.01
CA PRO A 129 6.99 -0.94 -10.79
C PRO A 129 6.24 -2.27 -10.71
N LYS A 130 6.95 -3.35 -10.40
CA LYS A 130 6.38 -4.68 -10.18
C LYS A 130 6.90 -5.25 -8.88
N ILE A 131 6.07 -6.07 -8.22
CA ILE A 131 6.50 -6.84 -7.06
C ILE A 131 6.85 -8.26 -7.49
N SER A 132 7.94 -8.79 -6.97
CA SER A 132 8.34 -10.19 -7.10
C SER A 132 8.82 -10.76 -5.76
N ASN A 133 9.09 -12.07 -5.73
CA ASN A 133 9.61 -12.80 -4.57
C ASN A 133 8.88 -12.53 -3.25
N MET A 134 7.55 -12.43 -3.33
CA MET A 134 6.73 -12.03 -2.19
C MET A 134 6.66 -13.11 -1.11
N VAL A 135 6.92 -12.74 0.14
CA VAL A 135 6.72 -13.56 1.33
C VAL A 135 5.87 -12.78 2.32
N LEU A 136 4.88 -13.45 2.87
CA LEU A 136 3.99 -12.93 3.90
C LEU A 136 3.85 -14.01 4.97
N ALA A 137 4.12 -13.63 6.21
CA ALA A 137 4.13 -14.52 7.36
C ALA A 137 2.89 -14.26 8.22
N GLY A 138 2.12 -15.32 8.48
CA GLY A 138 1.05 -15.34 9.46
C GLY A 138 1.56 -15.66 10.87
N LYS A 139 0.61 -15.92 11.77
CA LYS A 139 0.90 -16.23 13.17
C LYS A 139 1.89 -17.41 13.28
N GLY A 140 2.90 -17.25 14.14
CA GLY A 140 3.94 -18.26 14.35
C GLY A 140 4.87 -18.47 13.16
N GLY A 141 4.90 -17.55 12.18
CA GLY A 141 5.74 -17.66 10.99
C GLY A 141 5.16 -18.58 9.90
N SER A 142 3.86 -18.89 9.97
CA SER A 142 3.18 -19.66 8.92
C SER A 142 3.25 -18.92 7.58
N ALA A 143 3.55 -19.63 6.49
CA ALA A 143 3.45 -19.04 5.17
C ALA A 143 1.97 -18.82 4.83
N LEU A 144 1.67 -17.66 4.27
CA LEU A 144 0.33 -17.30 3.82
C LEU A 144 0.33 -17.15 2.28
N ASP A 145 -0.75 -17.58 1.64
CA ASP A 145 -0.95 -17.48 0.18
C ASP A 145 -1.55 -16.12 -0.20
N PHE A 146 -1.01 -15.50 -1.26
CA PHE A 146 -1.48 -14.21 -1.78
C PHE A 146 -1.29 -14.09 -3.28
N GLY A 147 -2.10 -13.24 -3.89
CA GLY A 147 -1.86 -12.72 -5.23
C GLY A 147 -1.22 -11.34 -5.23
N TYR A 148 -0.74 -10.96 -6.41
CA TYR A 148 -0.43 -9.58 -6.78
C TYR A 148 -1.36 -9.14 -7.91
N PHE A 149 -1.97 -7.96 -7.78
CA PHE A 149 -2.82 -7.38 -8.81
C PHE A 149 -2.04 -6.37 -9.65
N ASP A 150 -1.98 -6.62 -10.96
CA ASP A 150 -1.36 -5.75 -11.96
C ASP A 150 -2.47 -4.92 -12.64
N PHE A 151 -2.56 -3.62 -12.33
CA PHE A 151 -3.57 -2.73 -12.88
C PHE A 151 -3.45 -2.56 -14.40
N ASN A 152 -2.24 -2.63 -14.94
CA ASN A 152 -2.00 -2.38 -16.36
C ASN A 152 -2.46 -3.56 -17.21
N LYS A 153 -2.38 -4.76 -16.65
CA LYS A 153 -2.94 -5.97 -17.27
C LYS A 153 -4.37 -6.26 -16.83
N ASN A 154 -4.85 -5.59 -15.78
CA ASN A 154 -6.11 -5.91 -15.10
C ASN A 154 -6.19 -7.40 -14.76
N GLN A 155 -5.11 -7.94 -14.18
CA GLN A 155 -4.93 -9.36 -13.91
C GLN A 155 -4.31 -9.60 -12.55
N THR A 156 -4.73 -10.67 -11.89
CA THR A 156 -4.07 -11.19 -10.68
C THR A 156 -3.07 -12.27 -11.05
N THR A 157 -1.85 -12.15 -10.54
CA THR A 157 -0.89 -13.25 -10.50
C THR A 157 -0.95 -13.89 -9.12
N LEU A 158 -1.43 -15.13 -9.05
CA LEU A 158 -1.48 -15.88 -7.79
C LEU A 158 -0.13 -16.49 -7.49
N ARG A 159 0.37 -16.28 -6.26
CA ARG A 159 1.44 -17.12 -5.73
C ARG A 159 0.78 -18.30 -5.03
N SER A 160 0.93 -19.49 -5.60
CA SER A 160 0.61 -20.73 -4.89
C SER A 160 1.87 -21.18 -4.15
N THR A 161 1.80 -21.39 -2.84
CA THR A 161 2.91 -21.95 -2.07
C THR A 161 3.10 -23.43 -2.46
N TYR A 162 3.88 -23.69 -3.53
CA TYR A 162 4.47 -25.00 -3.84
C TYR A 162 5.90 -24.84 -4.34
#